data_AF-A0A9Q3XND2-F1
#
_entry.id   AF-A0A9Q3XND2-F1
#
_cell.length_a   1.000
_cell.length_b   1.000
_cell.length_c   1.000
_cell.angle_alpha   90.00
_cell.angle_beta   90.00
_cell.angle_gamma   90.00
#
_symmetry.space_group_name_H-M   'P 1'
#
loop_
_entity.id
_entity.type
_entity.pdbx_description
1 polymer ?
#
loop_
_entity_poly.entity_id
_entity_poly.type
_entity_poly.pdbx_seq_one_letter_code
_entity_poly.pdbx_strand_id
1 'polypeptide(L)'
;MALSTSVRPSPVFLAVVAVAVIGGVLAWNSTRPGDVLSYAGVFVLVIGGWVVSLCLHEFAHAVTAWRFGDHDTAARGYLTLNPLKYTVPGLSIVLPLIFVALGGIGLPGGAVWLNTSGMTRRQRTTVSLAGPFANLVLAVFLLTIIAVWAPGSEHAAFWFGASFLAFLQVVAVVLNLIPMPGLDGFGAIEPYLSPGARRSFAQIGPYGVLIVVALLFVPQVNRVFFDAVYAVYEISGIPAGWAQSGGVLTRFWTQWY
;
A
#
# COMPACT_ATOMS: atom_id res chain seq x y z
N MET A 1 -14.20 25.47 -4.91
CA MET A 1 -13.48 26.11 -6.04
C MET A 1 -11.94 26.01 -5.93
N ALA A 2 -11.34 25.92 -4.72
CA ALA A 2 -9.87 25.85 -4.57
C ALA A 2 -9.21 24.45 -4.71
N LEU A 3 -9.93 23.35 -4.40
CA LEU A 3 -9.39 21.98 -4.51
C LEU A 3 -9.14 21.54 -5.97
N SER A 4 -10.02 21.92 -6.89
CA SER A 4 -9.94 21.51 -8.31
C SER A 4 -8.73 22.07 -9.04
N THR A 5 -8.16 23.18 -8.56
CA THR A 5 -6.92 23.75 -9.12
C THR A 5 -5.65 23.10 -8.58
N SER A 6 -5.71 22.50 -7.38
CA SER A 6 -4.55 21.96 -6.66
C SER A 6 -4.33 20.46 -6.86
N VAL A 7 -5.38 19.71 -7.23
CA VAL A 7 -5.28 18.27 -7.56
C VAL A 7 -4.94 18.11 -9.04
N ARG A 8 -3.73 17.65 -9.34
CA ARG A 8 -3.28 17.39 -10.72
C ARG A 8 -2.36 16.18 -10.76
N PRO A 9 -2.75 15.06 -11.39
CA PRO A 9 -1.85 13.92 -11.56
C PRO A 9 -0.57 14.37 -12.27
N SER A 10 0.58 14.11 -11.64
CA SER A 10 1.86 14.45 -12.24
C SER A 10 2.18 13.57 -13.46
N PRO A 11 2.98 14.05 -14.42
CA PRO A 11 3.45 13.21 -15.53
C PRO A 11 4.17 11.94 -15.06
N VAL A 12 4.91 12.03 -13.94
CA VAL A 12 5.58 10.88 -13.32
C VAL A 12 4.57 9.83 -12.86
N PHE A 13 3.49 10.25 -12.19
CA PHE A 13 2.42 9.34 -11.79
C PHE A 13 1.77 8.65 -12.99
N LEU A 14 1.46 9.42 -14.04
CA LEU A 14 0.88 8.87 -15.27
C LEU A 14 1.83 7.87 -15.95
N ALA A 15 3.14 8.13 -15.92
CA ALA A 15 4.14 7.18 -16.43
C ALA A 15 4.15 5.88 -15.61
N VAL A 16 4.06 5.94 -14.28
CA VAL A 16 3.96 4.74 -13.43
C VAL A 16 2.68 3.96 -13.73
N VAL A 17 1.55 4.64 -13.91
CA VAL A 17 0.28 4.00 -14.32
C VAL A 17 0.45 3.31 -15.68
N ALA A 18 1.05 3.98 -16.66
CA ALA A 18 1.30 3.39 -17.98
C ALA A 18 2.21 2.16 -17.89
N VAL A 19 3.26 2.19 -17.07
CA VAL A 19 4.13 1.04 -16.81
C VAL A 19 3.35 -0.12 -16.19
N ALA A 20 2.51 0.12 -15.19
CA ALA A 20 1.68 -0.91 -14.58
C ALA A 20 0.71 -1.54 -15.60
N VAL A 21 0.10 -0.73 -16.46
CA VAL A 21 -0.77 -1.19 -17.56
C VAL A 21 0.00 -2.04 -18.55
N ILE A 22 1.21 -1.64 -18.95
CA ILE A 22 2.08 -2.43 -19.83
C ILE A 22 2.38 -3.79 -19.20
N GLY A 23 2.72 -3.83 -17.91
CA GLY A 23 2.91 -5.08 -17.16
C GLY A 23 1.67 -5.97 -17.19
N GLY A 24 0.48 -5.39 -16.99
CA GLY A 24 -0.80 -6.08 -17.09
C GLY A 24 -1.05 -6.66 -18.48
N VAL A 25 -0.79 -5.89 -19.54
CA VAL A 25 -0.92 -6.36 -20.93
C VAL A 25 0.06 -7.50 -21.21
N LEU A 26 1.30 -7.42 -20.74
CA LEU A 26 2.28 -8.50 -20.91
C LEU A 26 1.84 -9.77 -20.18
N ALA A 27 1.35 -9.66 -18.95
CA ALA A 27 0.83 -10.80 -18.19
C ALA A 27 -0.43 -11.39 -18.84
N TRP A 28 -1.30 -10.55 -19.40
CA TRP A 28 -2.49 -10.97 -20.13
C TRP A 28 -2.15 -11.78 -21.39
N ASN A 29 -1.12 -11.37 -22.12
CA ASN A 29 -0.66 -12.03 -23.34
C ASN A 29 0.33 -13.19 -23.08
N SER A 30 0.60 -13.54 -21.82
CA SER A 30 1.40 -14.71 -21.51
C SER A 30 0.69 -16.00 -21.94
N THR A 31 1.46 -16.98 -22.39
CA THR A 31 0.91 -18.26 -22.88
C THR A 31 0.57 -19.21 -21.76
N ARG A 32 1.36 -19.18 -20.68
CA ARG A 32 1.17 -19.99 -19.49
C ARG A 32 1.88 -19.36 -18.30
N PRO A 33 1.34 -19.51 -17.07
CA PRO A 33 2.08 -19.16 -15.87
C PRO A 33 3.46 -19.85 -15.85
N GLY A 34 4.51 -19.06 -15.64
CA GLY A 34 5.90 -19.53 -15.59
C GLY A 34 6.69 -19.34 -16.89
N ASP A 35 6.11 -18.76 -17.94
CA ASP A 35 6.90 -18.25 -19.07
C ASP A 35 7.54 -16.88 -18.75
N VAL A 36 8.53 -16.46 -19.56
CA VAL A 36 9.28 -15.21 -19.32
C VAL A 36 8.35 -13.98 -19.34
N LEU A 37 7.33 -13.99 -20.19
CA LEU A 37 6.36 -12.91 -20.31
C LEU A 37 5.48 -12.79 -19.05
N SER A 38 5.08 -13.92 -18.45
CA SER A 38 4.30 -13.94 -17.22
C SER A 38 5.11 -13.40 -16.04
N TYR A 39 6.38 -13.78 -15.90
CA TYR A 39 7.27 -13.25 -14.86
C TYR A 39 7.49 -11.73 -15.02
N ALA A 40 7.90 -11.29 -16.21
CA ALA A 40 8.16 -9.88 -16.47
C ALA A 40 6.87 -9.03 -16.34
N GLY A 41 5.77 -9.50 -16.93
CA GLY A 41 4.49 -8.82 -16.90
C GLY A 41 3.92 -8.68 -15.50
N VAL A 42 3.89 -9.78 -14.72
CA VAL A 42 3.39 -9.76 -13.34
C VAL A 42 4.28 -8.89 -12.45
N PHE A 43 5.60 -8.99 -12.56
CA PHE A 43 6.50 -8.12 -11.80
C PHE A 43 6.23 -6.64 -12.07
N VAL A 44 6.17 -6.24 -13.35
CA VAL A 44 5.93 -4.85 -13.73
C VAL A 44 4.53 -4.37 -13.29
N LEU A 45 3.50 -5.22 -13.44
CA LEU A 45 2.14 -4.93 -12.99
C LEU A 45 2.10 -4.68 -11.48
N VAL A 46 2.69 -5.60 -10.70
CA VAL A 46 2.64 -5.58 -9.23
C VAL A 46 3.44 -4.40 -8.69
N ILE A 47 4.68 -4.20 -9.15
CA ILE A 47 5.50 -3.08 -8.66
C ILE A 47 4.90 -1.74 -9.08
N GLY A 48 4.49 -1.59 -10.34
CA GLY A 48 3.85 -0.36 -10.82
C GLY A 48 2.54 -0.08 -10.09
N GLY A 49 1.66 -1.08 -9.96
CA GLY A 49 0.39 -0.98 -9.24
C GLY A 49 0.57 -0.68 -7.76
N TRP A 50 1.61 -1.23 -7.14
CA TRP A 50 1.95 -0.95 -5.75
C TRP A 50 2.38 0.49 -5.55
N VAL A 51 3.25 1.05 -6.42
CA VAL A 51 3.62 2.47 -6.38
C VAL A 51 2.40 3.38 -6.59
N VAL A 52 1.50 3.02 -7.52
CA VAL A 52 0.23 3.74 -7.70
C VAL A 52 -0.58 3.73 -6.40
N SER A 53 -0.71 2.56 -5.75
CA SER A 53 -1.47 2.44 -4.50
C SER A 53 -0.88 3.27 -3.37
N LEU A 54 0.45 3.35 -3.26
CA LEU A 54 1.12 4.22 -2.31
C LEU A 54 0.79 5.69 -2.59
N CYS A 55 0.83 6.11 -3.86
CA CYS A 55 0.46 7.49 -4.20
C CYS A 55 -0.98 7.83 -3.80
N LEU A 56 -1.91 6.89 -3.99
CA LEU A 56 -3.31 7.05 -3.59
C LEU A 56 -3.48 7.12 -2.06
N HIS A 57 -2.71 6.33 -1.31
CA HIS A 57 -2.67 6.36 0.15
C HIS A 57 -2.25 7.74 0.66
N GLU A 58 -1.09 8.24 0.23
CA GLU A 58 -0.59 9.56 0.66
C GLU A 58 -1.48 10.70 0.20
N PHE A 59 -2.04 10.58 -1.01
CA PHE A 59 -3.01 11.53 -1.52
C PHE A 59 -4.27 11.59 -0.65
N ALA A 60 -4.75 10.45 -0.14
CA ALA A 60 -5.93 10.40 0.70
C ALA A 60 -5.72 11.13 2.03
N HIS A 61 -4.56 10.96 2.67
CA HIS A 61 -4.19 11.75 3.84
C HIS A 61 -4.18 13.25 3.52
N ALA A 62 -3.49 13.65 2.45
CA ALA A 62 -3.33 15.06 2.08
C ALA A 62 -4.66 15.73 1.68
N VAL A 63 -5.51 15.05 0.90
CA VAL A 63 -6.85 15.56 0.56
C VAL A 63 -7.71 15.74 1.80
N THR A 64 -7.65 14.78 2.73
CA THR A 64 -8.46 14.83 3.95
C THR A 64 -7.98 15.96 4.87
N ALA A 65 -6.66 16.11 5.03
CA ALA A 65 -6.06 17.21 5.78
C ALA A 65 -6.38 18.58 5.16
N TRP A 66 -6.30 18.68 3.83
CA TRP A 66 -6.66 19.89 3.10
C TRP A 66 -8.11 20.31 3.34
N ARG A 67 -9.03 19.33 3.36
CA ARG A 67 -10.45 19.59 3.68
C ARG A 67 -10.66 20.09 5.10
N PHE A 68 -9.74 19.79 6.02
CA PHE A 68 -9.77 20.27 7.40
C PHE A 68 -8.90 21.51 7.65
N GLY A 69 -8.38 22.15 6.59
CA GLY A 69 -7.71 23.45 6.67
C GLY A 69 -6.18 23.39 6.59
N ASP A 70 -5.58 22.23 6.35
CA ASP A 70 -4.14 22.14 6.08
C ASP A 70 -3.83 22.56 4.63
N HIS A 71 -3.41 23.82 4.47
CA HIS A 71 -3.07 24.40 3.17
C HIS A 71 -1.55 24.54 2.94
N ASP A 72 -0.75 23.79 3.70
CA ASP A 72 0.71 23.89 3.61
C ASP A 72 1.25 23.44 2.25
N THR A 73 2.47 23.88 1.91
CA THR A 73 3.13 23.52 0.64
C THR A 73 3.44 22.03 0.55
N ALA A 74 3.75 21.39 1.68
CA ALA A 74 3.92 19.95 1.79
C ALA A 74 2.63 19.21 1.40
N ALA A 75 1.49 19.55 2.03
CA ALA A 75 0.18 19.03 1.67
C ALA A 75 -0.11 19.16 0.16
N ARG A 76 0.21 20.32 -0.45
CA ARG A 76 0.07 20.54 -1.91
C ARG A 76 0.97 19.64 -2.77
N GLY A 77 2.15 19.28 -2.28
CA GLY A 77 3.04 18.33 -2.96
C GLY A 77 2.38 16.97 -3.18
N TYR A 78 1.74 16.44 -2.12
CA TYR A 78 1.06 15.15 -2.14
C TYR A 78 -0.20 15.14 -3.02
N LEU A 79 -0.89 16.29 -3.17
CA LEU A 79 -2.05 16.44 -4.06
C LEU A 79 -1.72 16.24 -5.56
N THR A 80 -0.43 16.15 -5.92
CA THR A 80 0.01 15.90 -7.29
C THR A 80 0.26 14.42 -7.63
N LEU A 81 0.04 13.51 -6.68
CA LEU A 81 0.27 12.06 -6.82
C LEU A 81 1.71 11.71 -7.23
N ASN A 82 2.67 12.62 -7.07
CA ASN A 82 4.03 12.41 -7.55
C ASN A 82 4.84 11.60 -6.52
N PRO A 83 5.25 10.36 -6.83
CA PRO A 83 6.00 9.53 -5.90
C PRO A 83 7.34 10.14 -5.48
N LEU A 84 7.93 11.01 -6.32
CA LEU A 84 9.20 11.67 -6.04
C LEU A 84 9.09 12.78 -4.99
N LYS A 85 7.87 13.24 -4.69
CA LYS A 85 7.63 14.29 -3.67
C LYS A 85 7.39 13.71 -2.29
N TYR A 86 7.39 12.39 -2.14
CA TYR A 86 7.17 11.74 -0.86
C TYR A 86 8.45 11.71 -0.05
N THR A 87 8.34 12.06 1.22
CA THR A 87 9.44 12.59 2.03
C THR A 87 10.43 11.55 2.55
N VAL A 88 10.11 10.25 2.46
CA VAL A 88 11.06 9.18 2.84
C VAL A 88 11.00 7.99 1.87
N PRO A 89 11.49 8.10 0.62
CA PRO A 89 11.43 7.01 -0.38
C PRO A 89 12.11 5.72 0.12
N GLY A 90 13.15 5.82 0.96
CA GLY A 90 13.91 4.66 1.46
C GLY A 90 13.12 3.71 2.39
N LEU A 91 12.30 4.25 3.30
CA LEU A 91 11.47 3.44 4.21
C LEU A 91 10.10 3.12 3.61
N SER A 92 9.58 4.03 2.78
CA SER A 92 8.26 3.98 2.14
C SER A 92 8.16 3.09 0.92
N ILE A 93 9.25 3.04 0.13
CA ILE A 93 9.28 2.49 -1.23
C ILE A 93 10.32 1.37 -1.30
N VAL A 94 11.54 1.63 -0.81
CA VAL A 94 12.67 0.68 -0.96
C VAL A 94 12.54 -0.52 -0.04
N LEU A 95 12.16 -0.35 1.23
CA LEU A 95 12.01 -1.47 2.17
C LEU A 95 10.92 -2.49 1.75
N PRO A 96 9.70 -2.07 1.34
CA PRO A 96 8.67 -2.95 0.77
C PRO A 96 9.11 -3.68 -0.50
N LEU A 97 9.81 -2.98 -1.41
CA LEU A 97 10.37 -3.57 -2.62
C LEU A 97 11.44 -4.62 -2.31
N ILE A 98 12.31 -4.37 -1.33
CA ILE A 98 13.30 -5.33 -0.83
C ILE A 98 12.62 -6.53 -0.17
N PHE A 99 11.52 -6.33 0.55
CA PHE A 99 10.79 -7.41 1.20
C PHE A 99 9.98 -8.25 0.22
N VAL A 100 9.18 -7.65 -0.67
CA VAL A 100 8.56 -8.36 -1.80
C VAL A 100 9.63 -9.11 -2.58
N ALA A 101 10.83 -8.53 -2.69
CA ALA A 101 11.95 -9.17 -3.34
C ALA A 101 12.57 -10.38 -2.58
N LEU A 102 12.61 -10.34 -1.26
CA LEU A 102 13.17 -11.41 -0.43
C LEU A 102 12.12 -12.45 0.01
N GLY A 103 10.87 -12.34 -0.44
CA GLY A 103 9.76 -13.22 -0.03
C GLY A 103 9.02 -12.81 1.24
N GLY A 104 9.15 -11.55 1.64
CA GLY A 104 8.47 -10.91 2.78
C GLY A 104 7.53 -9.74 2.41
N ILE A 105 7.15 -9.00 3.45
CA ILE A 105 6.00 -8.08 3.59
C ILE A 105 6.18 -6.74 2.86
N GLY A 106 5.15 -6.28 2.13
CA GLY A 106 5.07 -4.90 1.68
C GLY A 106 4.79 -3.96 2.86
N LEU A 107 5.70 -3.02 3.14
CA LEU A 107 5.56 -2.03 4.22
C LEU A 107 5.00 -0.69 3.66
N PRO A 108 4.46 0.20 4.52
CA PRO A 108 3.84 1.43 4.07
C PRO A 108 4.82 2.60 4.01
N GLY A 109 4.33 3.67 3.38
CA GLY A 109 4.95 4.97 3.31
C GLY A 109 5.33 5.57 4.66
N GLY A 110 6.46 6.28 4.70
CA GLY A 110 6.90 7.10 5.80
C GLY A 110 6.14 8.42 5.83
N ALA A 111 6.15 9.05 7.01
CA ALA A 111 5.24 10.12 7.39
C ALA A 111 5.11 11.26 6.37
N VAL A 112 3.85 11.55 6.02
CA VAL A 112 3.42 12.79 5.38
C VAL A 112 3.57 13.94 6.36
N TRP A 113 4.18 15.04 5.92
CA TRP A 113 4.21 16.25 6.72
C TRP A 113 2.89 17.00 6.58
N LEU A 114 1.97 16.76 7.50
CA LEU A 114 0.66 17.42 7.59
C LEU A 114 0.59 18.32 8.82
N ASN A 115 0.09 19.54 8.63
CA ASN A 115 -0.15 20.46 9.72
C ASN A 115 -1.52 20.17 10.37
N THR A 116 -1.48 19.39 11.45
CA THR A 116 -2.69 18.98 12.18
C THR A 116 -3.00 19.85 13.41
N SER A 117 -2.26 20.93 13.64
CA SER A 117 -2.34 21.74 14.86
C SER A 117 -3.71 22.41 15.09
N GLY A 118 -4.39 22.79 14.01
CA GLY A 118 -5.72 23.38 14.03
C GLY A 118 -6.88 22.38 14.02
N MET A 119 -6.60 21.07 13.99
CA MET A 119 -7.63 20.04 13.82
C MET A 119 -8.15 19.50 15.16
N THR A 120 -9.46 19.25 15.22
CA THR A 120 -10.08 18.52 16.33
C THR A 120 -9.54 17.09 16.42
N ARG A 121 -9.69 16.43 17.57
CA ARG A 121 -9.25 15.03 17.76
C ARG A 121 -9.83 14.09 16.69
N ARG A 122 -11.13 14.24 16.39
CA ARG A 122 -11.81 13.44 15.37
C ARG A 122 -11.25 13.69 13.96
N GLN A 123 -10.99 14.94 13.61
CA GLN A 123 -10.39 15.28 12.30
C GLN A 123 -9.00 14.67 12.16
N ARG A 124 -8.16 14.75 13.20
CA ARG A 124 -6.83 14.10 13.20
C ARG A 124 -6.93 12.59 12.98
N THR A 125 -7.86 11.93 13.68
CA THR A 125 -8.16 10.51 13.46
C THR A 125 -8.60 10.22 12.03
N THR A 126 -9.51 11.02 11.46
CA THR A 126 -9.99 10.84 10.09
C THR A 126 -8.89 11.04 9.06
N VAL A 127 -8.00 12.03 9.25
CA VAL A 127 -6.81 12.21 8.40
C VAL A 127 -5.92 10.98 8.46
N SER A 128 -5.64 10.47 9.66
CA SER A 128 -4.80 9.28 9.85
C SER A 128 -5.41 8.02 9.22
N LEU A 129 -6.73 7.86 9.25
CA LEU A 129 -7.37 6.68 8.66
C LEU A 129 -7.63 6.81 7.14
N ALA A 130 -7.37 7.97 6.54
CA ALA A 130 -7.67 8.20 5.12
C ALA A 130 -6.82 7.36 4.17
N GLY A 131 -5.52 7.21 4.44
CA GLY A 131 -4.62 6.35 3.67
C GLY A 131 -5.02 4.87 3.70
N PRO A 132 -5.17 4.25 4.89
CA PRO A 132 -5.62 2.86 5.02
C PRO A 132 -6.99 2.65 4.37
N PHE A 133 -7.89 3.64 4.48
CA PHE A 133 -9.17 3.58 3.80
C PHE A 133 -9.03 3.57 2.27
N ALA A 134 -8.09 4.32 1.69
CA ALA A 134 -7.82 4.28 0.25
C ALA A 134 -7.28 2.91 -0.20
N ASN A 135 -6.39 2.27 0.57
CA ASN A 135 -5.96 0.90 0.27
C ASN A 135 -7.11 -0.09 0.40
N LEU A 136 -7.98 0.06 1.39
CA LEU A 136 -9.15 -0.80 1.56
C LEU A 136 -10.09 -0.70 0.36
N VAL A 137 -10.39 0.52 -0.10
CA VAL A 137 -11.21 0.75 -1.30
C VAL A 137 -10.56 0.10 -2.52
N LEU A 138 -9.24 0.24 -2.70
CA LEU A 138 -8.52 -0.37 -3.80
C LEU A 138 -8.50 -1.90 -3.71
N ALA A 139 -8.33 -2.47 -2.52
CA ALA A 139 -8.39 -3.90 -2.27
C ALA A 139 -9.75 -4.46 -2.67
N VAL A 140 -10.85 -3.86 -2.16
CA VAL A 140 -12.22 -4.26 -2.49
C VAL A 140 -12.47 -4.15 -3.98
N PHE A 141 -12.03 -3.07 -4.63
CA PHE A 141 -12.17 -2.89 -6.06
C PHE A 141 -11.48 -4.02 -6.84
N LEU A 142 -10.19 -4.28 -6.56
CA LEU A 142 -9.43 -5.33 -7.26
C LEU A 142 -10.04 -6.72 -7.02
N LEU A 143 -10.37 -7.05 -5.76
CA LEU A 143 -10.96 -8.34 -5.41
C LEU A 143 -12.34 -8.53 -6.08
N THR A 144 -13.16 -7.49 -6.15
CA THR A 144 -14.45 -7.55 -6.85
C THR A 144 -14.26 -7.83 -8.33
N ILE A 145 -13.32 -7.14 -8.98
CA ILE A 145 -13.02 -7.38 -10.40
C ILE A 145 -12.51 -8.81 -10.62
N ILE A 146 -11.62 -9.31 -9.77
CA ILE A 146 -11.10 -10.69 -9.88
C ILE A 146 -12.23 -11.70 -9.69
N ALA A 147 -13.07 -11.54 -8.65
CA ALA A 147 -14.15 -12.47 -8.35
C ALA A 147 -15.18 -12.58 -9.49
N VAL A 148 -15.42 -11.49 -10.22
CA VAL A 148 -16.39 -11.45 -11.34
C VAL A 148 -15.79 -11.96 -12.65
N TRP A 149 -14.54 -11.60 -12.95
CA TRP A 149 -13.99 -11.74 -14.31
C TRP A 149 -12.93 -12.82 -14.47
N ALA A 150 -12.34 -13.29 -13.37
CA ALA A 150 -11.28 -14.28 -13.44
C ALA A 150 -11.74 -15.75 -13.55
N PRO A 151 -12.87 -16.18 -12.96
CA PRO A 151 -13.36 -17.55 -13.13
C PRO A 151 -13.55 -17.91 -14.61
N GLY A 152 -12.90 -18.98 -15.07
CA GLY A 152 -12.98 -19.44 -16.46
C GLY A 152 -12.12 -18.66 -17.46
N SER A 153 -11.36 -17.66 -17.02
CA SER A 153 -10.43 -16.91 -17.89
C SER A 153 -9.17 -17.72 -18.22
N GLU A 154 -8.69 -17.62 -19.45
CA GLU A 154 -7.43 -18.23 -19.91
C GLU A 154 -6.18 -17.44 -19.46
N HIS A 155 -6.35 -16.18 -19.05
CA HIS A 155 -5.26 -15.27 -18.66
C HIS A 155 -4.78 -15.43 -17.21
N ALA A 156 -4.43 -16.66 -16.81
CA ALA A 156 -4.13 -17.00 -15.41
C ALA A 156 -3.01 -16.13 -14.79
N ALA A 157 -1.92 -15.83 -15.52
CA ALA A 157 -0.83 -15.02 -15.00
C ALA A 157 -1.26 -13.61 -14.62
N PHE A 158 -2.08 -12.96 -15.44
CA PHE A 158 -2.63 -11.64 -15.13
C PHE A 158 -3.46 -11.67 -13.85
N TRP A 159 -4.34 -12.65 -13.72
CA TRP A 159 -5.21 -12.76 -12.55
C TRP A 159 -4.47 -13.10 -11.26
N PHE A 160 -3.43 -13.94 -11.33
CA PHE A 160 -2.53 -14.18 -10.22
C PHE A 160 -1.78 -12.90 -9.81
N GLY A 161 -1.26 -12.13 -10.77
CA GLY A 161 -0.61 -10.85 -10.51
C GLY A 161 -1.57 -9.82 -9.88
N ALA A 162 -2.77 -9.68 -10.42
CA ALA A 162 -3.81 -8.79 -9.89
C ALA A 162 -4.26 -9.21 -8.47
N SER A 163 -4.39 -10.51 -8.23
CA SER A 163 -4.70 -11.11 -6.93
C SER A 163 -3.61 -10.83 -5.91
N PHE A 164 -2.33 -10.96 -6.28
CA PHE A 164 -1.22 -10.60 -5.40
C PHE A 164 -1.17 -9.09 -5.14
N LEU A 165 -1.42 -8.24 -6.13
CA LEU A 165 -1.53 -6.80 -5.92
C LEU A 165 -2.66 -6.44 -4.94
N ALA A 166 -3.82 -7.10 -5.05
CA ALA A 166 -4.94 -6.94 -4.13
C ALA A 166 -4.58 -7.40 -2.71
N PHE A 167 -3.88 -8.53 -2.59
CA PHE A 167 -3.36 -9.03 -1.32
C PHE A 167 -2.40 -8.02 -0.66
N LEU A 168 -1.51 -7.38 -1.43
CA LEU A 168 -0.64 -6.32 -0.90
C LEU A 168 -1.42 -5.11 -0.35
N GLN A 169 -2.59 -4.80 -0.91
CA GLN A 169 -3.47 -3.76 -0.36
C GLN A 169 -4.06 -4.18 0.98
N VAL A 170 -4.48 -5.44 1.13
CA VAL A 170 -4.94 -5.99 2.40
C VAL A 170 -3.83 -5.97 3.45
N VAL A 171 -2.60 -6.36 3.07
CA VAL A 171 -1.41 -6.23 3.92
C VAL A 171 -1.22 -4.79 4.37
N ALA A 172 -1.28 -3.83 3.45
CA ALA A 172 -1.12 -2.41 3.77
C ALA A 172 -2.21 -1.91 4.74
N VAL A 173 -3.46 -2.34 4.59
CA VAL A 173 -4.55 -2.01 5.53
C VAL A 173 -4.27 -2.59 6.92
N VAL A 174 -4.02 -3.90 7.02
CA VAL A 174 -3.80 -4.57 8.31
C VAL A 174 -2.60 -3.99 9.03
N LEU A 175 -1.49 -3.78 8.31
CA LEU A 175 -0.27 -3.22 8.85
C LEU A 175 -0.47 -1.80 9.35
N ASN A 176 -1.06 -0.91 8.54
CA ASN A 176 -1.27 0.47 8.94
C ASN A 176 -2.32 0.62 10.05
N LEU A 177 -3.18 -0.36 10.31
CA LEU A 177 -4.10 -0.31 11.45
C LEU A 177 -3.45 -0.75 12.78
N ILE A 178 -2.21 -1.25 12.78
CA ILE A 178 -1.48 -1.55 14.01
C ILE A 178 -1.22 -0.24 14.77
N PRO A 179 -1.56 -0.17 16.09
CA PRO A 179 -1.39 1.04 16.90
C PRO A 179 0.07 1.24 17.34
N MET A 180 1.02 1.21 16.40
CA MET A 180 2.44 1.48 16.63
C MET A 180 2.81 2.91 16.19
N PRO A 181 3.55 3.70 16.98
CA PRO A 181 4.06 5.00 16.55
C PRO A 181 4.70 4.95 15.16
N GLY A 182 4.41 5.92 14.30
CA GLY A 182 4.88 5.93 12.92
C GLY A 182 4.00 5.18 11.92
N LEU A 183 2.96 4.46 12.39
CA LEU A 183 1.88 3.93 11.55
C LEU A 183 0.57 4.70 11.77
N ASP A 184 -0.33 4.62 10.78
CA ASP A 184 -1.59 5.36 10.78
C ASP A 184 -2.54 5.00 11.91
N GLY A 185 -2.54 3.74 12.35
CA GLY A 185 -3.38 3.23 13.42
C GLY A 185 -3.01 3.89 14.75
N PHE A 186 -1.74 4.21 14.95
CA PHE A 186 -1.32 5.02 16.09
C PHE A 186 -1.78 6.48 15.94
N GLY A 187 -1.60 7.09 14.77
CA GLY A 187 -2.09 8.45 14.50
C GLY A 187 -3.62 8.59 14.66
N ALA A 188 -4.37 7.49 14.49
CA ALA A 188 -5.80 7.43 14.73
C ALA A 188 -6.16 7.56 16.23
N ILE A 189 -5.37 6.94 17.11
CA ILE A 189 -5.61 6.94 18.57
C ILE A 189 -4.83 8.04 19.32
N GLU A 190 -3.73 8.51 18.75
CA GLU A 190 -2.82 9.50 19.34
C GLU A 190 -3.54 10.76 19.88
N PRO A 191 -4.54 11.35 19.18
CA PRO A 191 -5.24 12.55 19.66
C PRO A 191 -5.97 12.36 20.99
N TYR A 192 -6.27 11.12 21.38
CA TYR A 192 -6.96 10.77 22.63
C TYR A 192 -6.01 10.44 23.78
N LEU A 193 -4.70 10.32 23.50
CA LEU A 193 -3.69 10.03 24.52
C LEU A 193 -3.39 11.27 25.39
N SER A 194 -3.01 11.00 26.64
CA SER A 194 -2.55 12.05 27.56
C SER A 194 -1.30 12.75 26.99
N PRO A 195 -1.06 14.03 27.33
CA PRO A 195 0.15 14.73 26.86
C PRO A 195 1.45 14.04 27.23
N GLY A 196 1.50 13.36 28.39
CA GLY A 196 2.64 12.55 28.81
C GLY A 196 2.87 11.37 27.89
N ALA A 197 1.83 10.58 27.62
CA ALA A 197 1.91 9.43 26.72
C ALA A 197 2.33 9.84 25.30
N ARG A 198 1.77 10.93 24.76
CA ARG A 198 2.17 11.46 23.45
C ARG A 198 3.66 11.78 23.37
N ARG A 199 4.22 12.44 24.40
CA ARG A 199 5.66 12.75 24.45
C ARG A 199 6.52 11.49 24.51
N SER A 200 6.13 10.49 25.30
CA SER A 200 6.86 9.22 25.38
C SER A 200 6.84 8.46 24.05
N PHE A 201 5.67 8.34 23.41
CA PHE A 201 5.57 7.65 22.14
C PHE A 201 6.21 8.41 20.98
N ALA A 202 6.25 9.74 21.03
CA ALA A 202 6.96 10.55 20.02
C ALA A 202 8.46 10.20 19.95
N GLN A 203 9.08 9.77 21.05
CA GLN A 203 10.49 9.33 21.06
C GLN A 203 10.69 8.01 20.30
N ILE A 204 9.66 7.17 20.23
CA ILE A 204 9.68 5.87 19.54
C ILE A 204 9.25 6.02 18.07
N GLY A 205 8.50 7.08 17.74
CA GLY A 205 7.96 7.37 16.40
C GLY A 205 8.91 7.07 15.23
N PRO A 206 10.16 7.59 15.23
CA PRO A 206 11.12 7.34 14.14
C PRO A 206 11.48 5.87 13.92
N TYR A 207 11.36 5.04 14.96
CA TYR A 207 11.74 3.63 14.94
C TYR A 207 10.56 2.67 14.81
N GLY A 208 9.31 3.15 14.92
CA GLY A 208 8.17 2.24 15.07
C GLY A 208 7.92 1.33 13.87
N VAL A 209 8.14 1.81 12.64
CA VAL A 209 8.12 0.95 11.44
C VAL A 209 9.20 -0.14 11.53
N LEU A 210 10.42 0.21 11.94
CA LEU A 210 11.52 -0.75 12.11
C LEU A 210 11.22 -1.78 13.20
N ILE A 211 10.56 -1.38 14.28
CA ILE A 211 10.12 -2.28 15.37
C ILE A 211 9.12 -3.29 14.82
N VAL A 212 8.11 -2.84 14.08
CA VAL A 212 7.10 -3.74 13.49
C VAL A 212 7.76 -4.73 12.53
N VAL A 213 8.68 -4.24 11.69
CA VAL A 213 9.48 -5.10 10.81
C VAL A 213 10.26 -6.14 11.60
N ALA A 214 10.98 -5.73 12.65
CA ALA A 214 11.74 -6.64 13.49
C ALA A 214 10.84 -7.70 14.15
N LEU A 215 9.64 -7.32 14.60
CA LEU A 215 8.66 -8.24 15.16
C LEU A 215 8.16 -9.25 14.12
N LEU A 216 8.02 -8.85 12.86
CA LEU A 216 7.59 -9.73 11.77
C LEU A 216 8.65 -10.76 11.35
N PHE A 217 9.91 -10.64 11.81
CA PHE A 217 10.90 -11.71 11.69
C PHE A 217 10.71 -12.83 12.73
N VAL A 218 9.93 -12.59 13.79
CA VAL A 218 9.58 -13.64 14.77
C VAL A 218 8.53 -14.56 14.13
N PRO A 219 8.80 -15.86 13.94
CA PRO A 219 7.93 -16.75 13.17
C PRO A 219 6.48 -16.82 13.67
N GLN A 220 6.29 -16.76 14.98
CA GLN A 220 4.98 -16.80 15.63
C GLN A 220 4.18 -15.53 15.32
N VAL A 221 4.83 -14.36 15.38
CA VAL A 221 4.20 -13.07 15.06
C VAL A 221 3.89 -13.00 13.57
N ASN A 222 4.84 -13.42 12.73
CA ASN A 222 4.67 -13.49 11.28
C ASN A 222 3.46 -14.33 10.89
N ARG A 223 3.33 -15.54 11.47
CA ARG A 223 2.19 -16.43 11.25
C ARG A 223 0.88 -15.76 11.62
N VAL A 224 0.75 -15.25 12.85
CA VAL A 224 -0.48 -14.60 13.30
C VAL A 224 -0.85 -13.41 12.42
N PHE A 225 0.14 -12.60 12.01
CA PHE A 225 -0.08 -11.47 11.13
C PHE A 225 -0.62 -11.93 9.76
N PHE A 226 0.03 -12.90 9.12
CA PHE A 226 -0.39 -13.37 7.81
C PHE A 226 -1.68 -14.18 7.84
N ASP A 227 -1.96 -14.94 8.91
CA ASP A 227 -3.24 -15.61 9.12
C ASP A 227 -4.38 -14.57 9.14
N ALA A 228 -4.18 -13.43 9.81
CA ALA A 228 -5.14 -12.33 9.80
C ALA A 228 -5.30 -11.70 8.41
N VAL A 229 -4.19 -11.48 7.67
CA VAL A 229 -4.24 -10.95 6.30
C VAL A 229 -4.99 -11.90 5.37
N TYR A 230 -4.67 -13.19 5.38
CA TYR A 230 -5.35 -14.19 4.56
C TYR A 230 -6.82 -14.33 4.94
N ALA A 231 -7.15 -14.31 6.23
CA ALA A 231 -8.55 -14.32 6.67
C ALA A 231 -9.34 -13.14 6.11
N VAL A 232 -8.76 -11.93 6.08
CA VAL A 232 -9.41 -10.76 5.46
C VAL A 232 -9.49 -10.90 3.93
N TYR A 233 -8.42 -11.35 3.29
CA TYR A 233 -8.37 -11.55 1.84
C TYR A 233 -9.43 -12.55 1.36
N GLU A 234 -9.57 -13.68 2.05
CA GLU A 234 -10.47 -14.77 1.68
C GLU A 234 -11.96 -14.45 1.91
N ILE A 235 -12.31 -13.37 2.62
CA ILE A 235 -13.70 -12.84 2.65
C ILE A 235 -14.22 -12.58 1.24
N SER A 236 -13.33 -12.26 0.29
CA SER A 236 -13.69 -12.07 -1.13
C SER A 236 -14.15 -13.35 -1.84
N GLY A 237 -13.94 -14.53 -1.25
CA GLY A 237 -14.17 -15.82 -1.88
C GLY A 237 -13.05 -16.25 -2.86
N ILE A 238 -12.01 -15.42 -3.05
CA ILE A 238 -10.87 -15.76 -3.90
C ILE A 238 -9.88 -16.62 -3.09
N PRO A 239 -9.42 -17.77 -3.60
CA PRO A 239 -8.47 -18.62 -2.87
C PRO A 239 -7.14 -17.91 -2.61
N ALA A 240 -6.58 -18.06 -1.41
CA ALA A 240 -5.24 -17.54 -1.08
C ALA A 240 -4.15 -18.03 -2.05
N GLY A 241 -4.31 -19.22 -2.64
CA GLY A 241 -3.40 -19.78 -3.63
C GLY A 241 -3.16 -18.86 -4.84
N TRP A 242 -4.13 -18.03 -5.23
CA TRP A 242 -3.98 -17.09 -6.35
C TRP A 242 -2.98 -15.98 -6.02
N ALA A 243 -3.08 -15.41 -4.82
CA ALA A 243 -2.17 -14.39 -4.35
C ALA A 243 -0.77 -14.97 -4.16
N GLN A 244 -0.68 -16.22 -3.67
CA GLN A 244 0.59 -16.94 -3.55
C GLN A 244 1.24 -17.18 -4.92
N SER A 245 0.49 -17.62 -5.93
CA SER A 245 0.98 -17.78 -7.30
C SER A 245 1.46 -16.47 -7.90
N GLY A 246 0.72 -15.36 -7.70
CA GLY A 246 1.16 -14.04 -8.15
C GLY A 246 2.43 -13.57 -7.44
N GLY A 247 2.56 -13.87 -6.14
CA GLY A 247 3.76 -13.62 -5.36
C GLY A 247 4.97 -14.43 -5.83
N VAL A 248 4.76 -15.66 -6.31
CA VAL A 248 5.82 -16.46 -6.96
C VAL A 248 6.23 -15.84 -8.29
N LEU A 249 5.27 -15.49 -9.15
CA LEU A 249 5.53 -14.85 -10.45
C LEU A 249 6.20 -13.47 -10.30
N THR A 250 5.97 -12.78 -9.19
CA THR A 250 6.67 -11.52 -8.90
C THR A 250 8.14 -11.74 -8.53
N ARG A 251 8.49 -12.88 -7.91
CA ARG A 251 9.85 -13.20 -7.42
C ARG A 251 10.65 -14.06 -8.38
N PHE A 252 10.68 -13.67 -9.65
CA PHE A 252 11.22 -14.50 -10.74
C PHE A 252 12.69 -14.94 -10.53
N TRP A 253 13.52 -14.18 -9.81
CA TRP A 253 14.93 -14.53 -9.54
C TRP A 253 15.11 -15.65 -8.50
N THR A 254 14.06 -16.02 -7.75
CA THR A 254 14.12 -17.15 -6.80
C THR A 254 13.92 -18.50 -7.49
N GLN A 255 13.56 -18.50 -8.77
CA GLN A 255 13.25 -19.71 -9.55
C GLN A 255 14.46 -20.24 -10.36
N TRP A 256 15.60 -19.54 -10.33
CA TRP A 256 16.79 -19.86 -11.12
C TRP A 256 17.97 -20.40 -10.29
N TYR A 257 17.71 -20.77 -9.03
CA TYR A 257 18.65 -21.41 -8.10
C TYR A 257 17.98 -22.64 -7.48
#